data_AF-A0A1V1V3E0-F1
#
_entry.id   AF-A0A1V1V3E0-F1
#
_cell.length_a   1.000
_cell.length_b   1.000
_cell.length_c   1.000
_cell.angle_alpha   90.00
_cell.angle_beta   90.00
_cell.angle_gamma   90.00
#
_symmetry.space_group_name_H-M   'P 1'
#
loop_
_entity.id
_entity.type
_entity.pdbx_description
1 polymer ?
#
loop_
_entity_poly.entity_id
_entity_poly.type
_entity_poly.pdbx_seq_one_letter_code
_entity_poly.pdbx_strand_id
1 'polypeptide(L)'
;MGCARCDALARELAEAREELRAWEDYDRDNGRVDADEDRLARWRQAYRGLSIGGVLALMALADRPDRIVSRDGVLRASRRGSVKPVEECQARLAAVLICKARASLRVRAQDGRLPDVFGTRTGGIDLTWGAGWTLSSRNAAAVRALAGEA
;
A
#
# COMPACT_ATOMS: atom_id res chain seq x y z
N MET A 1 -4.15 52.02 25.85
CA MET A 1 -4.06 52.45 24.44
C MET A 1 -3.08 51.51 23.74
N GLY A 2 -3.57 50.64 22.87
CA GLY A 2 -2.72 49.79 22.03
C GLY A 2 -2.15 50.58 20.86
N CYS A 3 -0.89 50.34 20.51
CA CYS A 3 -0.26 50.96 19.36
C CYS A 3 -0.77 50.27 18.08
N ALA A 4 -1.53 50.99 17.25
CA ALA A 4 -2.13 50.45 16.03
C ALA A 4 -1.11 49.80 15.07
N ARG A 5 0.15 50.27 15.10
CA ARG A 5 1.26 49.68 14.34
C ARG A 5 1.72 48.34 14.89
N CYS A 6 1.70 48.16 16.21
CA CYS A 6 1.98 46.86 16.84
C CYS A 6 0.87 45.86 16.53
N ASP A 7 -0.39 46.29 16.52
CA ASP A 7 -1.53 45.43 16.18
C ASP A 7 -1.57 45.06 14.69
N ALA A 8 -1.05 45.92 13.81
CA ALA A 8 -0.87 45.62 12.39
C ALA A 8 0.26 44.58 12.17
N LEU A 9 1.43 44.81 12.78
CA LEU A 9 2.56 43.86 12.70
C LEU A 9 2.22 42.51 13.33
N ALA A 10 1.44 42.48 14.41
CA ALA A 10 0.99 41.23 15.02
C ALA A 10 0.06 40.43 14.09
N ARG A 11 -0.78 41.11 13.30
CA ARG A 11 -1.63 40.48 12.28
C ARG A 11 -0.82 39.96 11.11
N GLU A 12 0.09 40.76 10.57
CA GLU A 12 0.99 40.33 9.49
C GLU A 12 1.84 39.11 9.91
N LEU A 13 2.33 39.09 11.15
CA LEU A 13 3.09 37.96 11.69
C LEU A 13 2.21 36.70 11.86
N ALA A 14 0.93 36.88 12.21
CA ALA A 14 -0.01 35.77 12.34
C ALA A 14 -0.34 35.17 10.96
N GLU A 15 -0.63 36.02 9.97
CA GLU A 15 -0.89 35.61 8.58
C GLU A 15 0.32 34.87 7.99
N ALA A 16 1.54 35.40 8.15
CA ALA A 16 2.75 34.75 7.66
C ALA A 16 3.02 33.38 8.33
N ARG A 17 2.66 33.23 9.62
CA ARG A 17 2.79 31.95 10.34
C ARG A 17 1.74 30.93 9.91
N GLU A 18 0.54 31.39 9.58
CA GLU A 18 -0.53 30.54 9.05
C GLU A 18 -0.17 30.04 7.65
N GLU A 19 0.33 30.92 6.79
CA GLU A 19 0.82 30.56 5.45
C GLU A 19 1.97 29.56 5.53
N LEU A 20 2.96 29.79 6.41
CA LEU A 20 4.07 28.86 6.60
C LEU A 20 3.59 27.46 7.01
N ARG A 21 2.63 27.36 7.93
CA ARG A 21 2.05 26.07 8.34
C ARG A 21 1.31 25.38 7.20
N ALA A 22 0.58 26.14 6.38
CA ALA A 22 -0.09 25.60 5.21
C ALA A 22 0.90 25.00 4.20
N TRP A 23 2.06 25.65 4.00
CA TRP A 23 3.14 25.13 3.18
C TRP A 23 3.79 23.89 3.79
N GLU A 24 4.06 23.89 5.10
CA GLU A 24 4.62 22.72 5.81
C GLU A 24 3.70 21.50 5.75
N ASP A 25 2.38 21.71 5.84
CA ASP A 25 1.38 20.66 5.72
C ASP A 25 1.26 20.17 4.26
N TYR A 26 1.30 21.08 3.28
CA TYR A 26 1.33 20.73 1.86
C TYR A 26 2.58 19.91 1.49
N ASP A 27 3.76 20.31 1.95
CA ASP A 27 5.01 19.60 1.69
C ASP A 27 5.03 18.23 2.38
N ARG A 28 4.44 18.12 3.58
CA ARG A 28 4.29 16.84 4.29
C ARG A 28 3.37 15.88 3.53
N ASP A 29 2.24 16.38 3.03
CA ASP A 29 1.28 15.58 2.29
C ASP A 29 1.83 15.15 0.93
N ASN A 30 2.50 16.06 0.19
CA ASN A 30 3.13 15.70 -1.08
C ASN A 30 4.34 14.79 -0.92
N GLY A 31 5.20 15.04 0.08
CA GLY A 31 6.34 14.17 0.37
C GLY A 31 5.91 12.74 0.72
N ARG A 32 4.73 12.57 1.35
CA ARG A 32 4.13 11.26 1.58
C ARG A 32 3.62 10.60 0.30
N VAL A 33 2.99 11.37 -0.60
CA VAL A 33 2.54 10.86 -1.90
C VAL A 33 3.72 10.39 -2.75
N ASP A 34 4.79 11.18 -2.83
CA ASP A 34 6.01 10.85 -3.59
C ASP A 34 6.68 9.59 -3.03
N ALA A 35 6.80 9.48 -1.70
CA ALA A 35 7.32 8.27 -1.05
C ALA A 35 6.47 7.02 -1.33
N ASP A 36 5.14 7.16 -1.38
CA ASP A 36 4.22 6.08 -1.74
C ASP A 36 4.33 5.69 -3.22
N GLU A 37 4.60 6.65 -4.12
CA GLU A 37 4.85 6.37 -5.55
C GLU A 37 6.18 5.66 -5.79
N ASP A 38 7.26 6.11 -5.15
CA ASP A 38 8.58 5.47 -5.21
C ASP A 38 8.53 4.05 -4.64
N ARG A 39 7.82 3.90 -3.52
CA ARG A 39 7.55 2.59 -2.92
C ARG A 39 6.83 1.70 -3.92
N LEU A 40 5.72 2.15 -4.50
CA LEU A 40 4.98 1.39 -5.50
C LEU A 40 5.85 1.02 -6.72
N ALA A 41 6.73 1.93 -7.17
CA ALA A 41 7.63 1.68 -8.29
C ALA A 41 8.59 0.52 -8.00
N ARG A 42 9.21 0.47 -6.81
CA ARG A 42 10.08 -0.64 -6.38
C ARG A 42 9.33 -1.97 -6.37
N TRP A 43 8.12 -1.99 -5.82
CA TRP A 43 7.27 -3.18 -5.81
C TRP A 43 6.89 -3.65 -7.21
N ARG A 44 6.52 -2.72 -8.11
CA ARG A 44 6.23 -3.06 -9.50
C ARG A 44 7.43 -3.64 -10.23
N GLN A 45 8.64 -3.17 -9.92
CA GLN A 45 9.87 -3.70 -10.48
C GLN A 45 10.18 -5.12 -9.94
N ALA A 46 10.01 -5.35 -8.64
CA ALA A 46 10.20 -6.68 -8.03
C ALA A 46 9.18 -7.71 -8.55
N TYR A 47 7.92 -7.28 -8.72
CA TYR A 47 6.79 -8.12 -9.14
C TYR A 47 6.35 -7.85 -10.59
N ARG A 48 7.31 -7.68 -11.52
CA ARG A 48 7.02 -7.50 -12.95
C ARG A 48 6.04 -8.55 -13.50
N GLY A 49 5.01 -8.10 -14.20
CA GLY A 49 3.95 -8.95 -14.74
C GLY A 49 2.74 -9.11 -13.82
N LEU A 50 2.83 -8.67 -12.56
CA LEU A 50 1.65 -8.47 -11.71
C LEU A 50 0.99 -7.12 -12.04
N SER A 51 -0.34 -7.08 -12.11
CA SER A 51 -1.07 -5.82 -12.32
C SER A 51 -0.88 -4.87 -11.13
N ILE A 52 -1.06 -3.56 -11.35
CA ILE A 52 -0.96 -2.56 -10.26
C ILE A 52 -1.86 -2.93 -9.08
N GLY A 53 -3.12 -3.29 -9.32
CA GLY A 53 -4.03 -3.72 -8.26
C GLY A 53 -3.57 -5.00 -7.54
N GLY A 54 -2.86 -5.90 -8.24
CA GLY A 54 -2.28 -7.09 -7.62
C GLY A 54 -1.07 -6.77 -6.75
N VAL A 55 -0.23 -5.83 -7.19
CA VAL A 55 0.90 -5.31 -6.41
C VAL A 55 0.41 -4.63 -5.14
N LEU A 56 -0.58 -3.74 -5.26
CA LEU A 56 -1.18 -3.06 -4.11
C LEU A 56 -1.87 -4.02 -3.13
N ALA A 57 -2.54 -5.06 -3.65
CA ALA A 57 -3.11 -6.13 -2.81
C ALA A 57 -2.02 -6.89 -2.04
N LEU A 58 -0.89 -7.19 -2.68
CA LEU A 58 0.24 -7.86 -2.06
C LEU A 58 0.92 -6.96 -0.99
N MET A 59 1.10 -5.67 -1.29
CA MET A 59 1.58 -4.68 -0.32
C MET A 59 0.67 -4.64 0.91
N ALA A 60 -0.65 -4.60 0.72
CA ALA A 60 -1.61 -4.54 1.84
C ALA A 60 -1.57 -5.76 2.76
N LEU A 61 -1.21 -6.93 2.23
CA LEU A 61 -0.95 -8.15 3.01
C LEU A 61 0.39 -8.07 3.74
N ALA A 62 1.44 -7.63 3.05
CA ALA A 62 2.78 -7.50 3.62
C ALA A 62 2.91 -6.42 4.70
N ASP A 63 2.10 -5.37 4.62
CA ASP A 63 2.01 -4.29 5.62
C ASP A 63 1.27 -4.74 6.89
N ARG A 64 0.57 -5.87 6.85
CA ARG A 64 -0.23 -6.40 7.95
C ARG A 64 0.07 -7.88 8.18
N PRO A 65 1.32 -8.23 8.53
CA PRO A 65 1.67 -9.62 8.78
C PRO A 65 0.81 -10.21 9.89
N ASP A 66 0.49 -11.50 9.75
CA ASP A 66 -0.33 -12.29 10.67
C ASP A 66 -1.76 -11.76 10.91
N ARG A 67 -2.20 -10.75 10.16
CA ARG A 67 -3.55 -10.20 10.22
C ARG A 67 -4.35 -10.56 8.99
N ILE A 68 -5.63 -10.87 9.20
CA ILE A 68 -6.56 -11.15 8.11
C ILE A 68 -6.86 -9.84 7.36
N VAL A 69 -6.53 -9.80 6.08
CA VAL A 69 -6.99 -8.79 5.14
C VAL A 69 -8.27 -9.30 4.49
N SER A 70 -9.38 -8.64 4.82
CA SER A 70 -10.69 -8.98 4.27
C SER A 70 -10.77 -8.71 2.77
N ARG A 71 -11.81 -9.26 2.13
CA ARG A 71 -12.15 -8.96 0.73
C ARG A 71 -12.18 -7.46 0.44
N ASP A 72 -12.88 -6.69 1.28
CA ASP A 72 -12.98 -5.25 1.12
C ASP A 72 -11.64 -4.55 1.41
N GLY A 73 -10.82 -5.10 2.31
CA GLY A 73 -9.45 -4.66 2.52
C GLY A 73 -8.61 -4.76 1.26
N VAL A 74 -8.64 -5.92 0.59
CA VAL A 74 -7.95 -6.14 -0.69
C VAL A 74 -8.48 -5.19 -1.77
N LEU A 75 -9.80 -5.07 -1.89
CA LEU A 75 -10.41 -4.19 -2.90
C LEU A 75 -10.06 -2.73 -2.69
N ARG A 76 -10.14 -2.22 -1.45
CA ARG A 76 -9.75 -0.85 -1.12
C ARG A 76 -8.29 -0.58 -1.41
N ALA A 77 -7.40 -1.50 -1.02
CA ALA A 77 -5.98 -1.38 -1.31
C ALA A 77 -5.68 -1.41 -2.82
N SER A 78 -6.38 -2.26 -3.57
CA SER A 78 -6.10 -2.48 -5.00
C SER A 78 -6.52 -1.33 -5.94
N ARG A 79 -7.19 -0.29 -5.41
CA ARG A 79 -7.66 0.85 -6.19
C ARG A 79 -6.67 2.01 -6.11
N ARG A 80 -6.25 2.53 -7.27
CA ARG A 80 -5.81 3.92 -7.40
C ARG A 80 -7.07 4.77 -7.61
N GLY A 81 -7.59 5.41 -6.56
CA GLY A 81 -8.63 6.44 -6.66
C GLY A 81 -10.10 6.01 -6.52
N SER A 82 -10.97 7.01 -6.63
CA SER A 82 -12.37 7.06 -6.17
C SER A 82 -13.40 6.49 -7.15
N VAL A 83 -13.14 5.36 -7.80
CA VAL A 83 -14.16 4.77 -8.70
C VAL A 83 -15.08 3.85 -7.89
N LYS A 84 -16.36 4.25 -7.75
CA LYS A 84 -17.44 3.42 -7.18
C LYS A 84 -17.80 2.31 -8.19
N PRO A 85 -17.65 1.02 -7.88
CA PRO A 85 -17.98 -0.04 -8.80
C PRO A 85 -19.32 -0.70 -8.47
N VAL A 86 -19.86 -1.37 -9.48
CA VAL A 86 -21.05 -2.24 -9.42
C VAL A 86 -20.75 -3.46 -8.53
N GLU A 87 -21.65 -3.82 -7.60
CA GLU A 87 -21.41 -4.77 -6.49
C GLU A 87 -20.99 -6.20 -6.93
N GLU A 88 -21.58 -6.72 -8.01
CA GLU A 88 -21.41 -8.12 -8.40
C GLU A 88 -20.02 -8.45 -8.99
N CYS A 89 -19.35 -7.48 -9.61
CA CYS A 89 -18.02 -7.67 -10.19
C CYS A 89 -16.89 -7.67 -9.14
N GLN A 90 -17.17 -7.17 -7.92
CA GLN A 90 -16.16 -6.95 -6.89
C GLN A 90 -15.82 -8.22 -6.11
N ALA A 91 -16.80 -9.12 -5.93
CA ALA A 91 -16.61 -10.29 -5.08
C ALA A 91 -15.53 -11.25 -5.60
N ARG A 92 -15.49 -11.45 -6.92
CA ARG A 92 -14.49 -12.30 -7.59
C ARG A 92 -13.16 -11.58 -7.81
N LEU A 93 -13.17 -10.26 -7.93
CA LEU A 93 -11.97 -9.48 -8.22
C LEU A 93 -10.89 -9.65 -7.15
N ALA A 94 -11.25 -9.55 -5.87
CA ALA A 94 -10.29 -9.75 -4.77
C ALA A 94 -9.60 -11.13 -4.86
N ALA A 95 -10.38 -12.19 -5.09
CA ALA A 95 -9.84 -13.53 -5.24
C ALA A 95 -8.93 -13.65 -6.47
N VAL A 96 -9.29 -13.02 -7.60
CA VAL A 96 -8.45 -12.99 -8.81
C VAL A 96 -7.13 -12.28 -8.54
N LEU A 97 -7.14 -11.15 -7.84
CA LEU A 97 -5.93 -10.42 -7.48
C LEU A 97 -5.00 -11.26 -6.61
N ILE A 98 -5.54 -11.93 -5.58
CA ILE A 98 -4.75 -12.83 -4.73
C ILE A 98 -4.24 -14.04 -5.50
N CYS A 99 -5.04 -14.63 -6.38
CA CYS A 99 -4.59 -15.73 -7.24
C CYS A 99 -3.42 -15.30 -8.15
N LYS A 100 -3.49 -14.11 -8.74
CA LYS A 100 -2.38 -13.56 -9.54
C LYS A 100 -1.15 -13.26 -8.70
N ALA A 101 -1.32 -12.74 -7.48
CA ALA A 101 -0.22 -12.52 -6.55
C ALA A 101 0.47 -13.85 -6.18
N ARG A 102 -0.31 -14.89 -5.80
CA ARG A 102 0.22 -16.23 -5.52
C ARG A 102 0.98 -16.83 -6.72
N ALA A 103 0.44 -16.67 -7.93
CA ALA A 103 1.11 -17.13 -9.14
C ALA A 103 2.43 -16.40 -9.37
N SER A 104 2.46 -15.07 -9.17
CA SER A 104 3.69 -14.29 -9.25
C SER A 104 4.72 -14.76 -8.22
N LEU A 105 4.32 -14.94 -6.95
CA LEU A 105 5.20 -15.42 -5.88
C LEU A 105 5.79 -16.81 -6.19
N ARG A 106 4.98 -17.71 -6.75
CA ARG A 106 5.44 -19.04 -7.20
C ARG A 106 6.54 -18.95 -8.24
N VAL A 107 6.37 -18.10 -9.26
CA VAL A 107 7.41 -17.89 -10.28
C VAL A 107 8.71 -17.41 -9.64
N ARG A 108 8.63 -16.48 -8.67
CA ARG A 108 9.84 -15.95 -8.01
C ARG A 108 10.51 -17.00 -7.11
N ALA A 109 9.74 -17.89 -6.51
CA ALA A 109 10.28 -19.02 -5.77
C ALA A 109 10.99 -20.01 -6.71
N GLN A 110 10.41 -20.30 -7.88
CA GLN A 110 11.02 -21.13 -8.91
C GLN A 110 12.33 -20.53 -9.45
N ASP A 111 12.40 -19.20 -9.55
CA ASP A 111 13.60 -18.46 -9.92
C ASP A 111 14.63 -18.36 -8.77
N GLY A 112 14.37 -18.96 -7.61
CA GLY A 112 15.25 -18.91 -6.42
C GLY A 112 15.29 -17.55 -5.71
N ARG A 113 14.39 -16.63 -6.04
CA ARG A 113 14.32 -15.27 -5.47
C ARG A 113 13.48 -15.17 -4.20
N LEU A 114 12.65 -16.17 -3.94
CA LEU A 114 11.84 -16.29 -2.71
C LEU A 114 11.99 -17.71 -2.12
N PRO A 115 11.75 -17.87 -0.81
CA PRO A 115 11.77 -19.19 -0.17
C PRO A 115 10.79 -20.21 -0.78
N ASP A 116 11.10 -21.50 -0.68
CA ASP A 116 10.31 -22.60 -1.27
C ASP A 116 8.85 -22.67 -0.79
N VAL A 117 8.54 -22.12 0.38
CA VAL A 117 7.15 -22.02 0.88
C VAL A 117 6.23 -21.31 -0.11
N PHE A 118 6.77 -20.38 -0.91
CA PHE A 118 6.04 -19.68 -1.96
C PHE A 118 5.81 -20.53 -3.21
N GLY A 119 6.49 -21.67 -3.38
CA GLY A 119 6.26 -22.65 -4.43
C GLY A 119 5.01 -23.52 -4.22
N THR A 120 4.43 -23.49 -3.02
CA THR A 120 3.24 -24.28 -2.64
C THR A 120 1.96 -23.77 -3.32
N ARG A 121 0.88 -24.55 -3.22
CA ARG A 121 -0.44 -24.18 -3.75
C ARG A 121 -0.93 -22.82 -3.24
N THR A 122 -0.71 -22.52 -1.96
CA THR A 122 -1.12 -21.26 -1.33
C THR A 122 -0.20 -20.11 -1.69
N GLY A 123 0.97 -20.36 -2.27
CA GLY A 123 1.93 -19.32 -2.64
C GLY A 123 2.34 -18.46 -1.45
N GLY A 124 2.43 -19.06 -0.25
CA GLY A 124 2.74 -18.37 1.00
C GLY A 124 1.64 -17.44 1.55
N ILE A 125 0.52 -17.26 0.83
CA ILE A 125 -0.65 -16.48 1.27
C ILE A 125 -1.75 -17.45 1.65
N ASP A 126 -2.19 -17.46 2.90
CA ASP A 126 -3.22 -18.38 3.38
C ASP A 126 -4.62 -17.78 3.22
N LEU A 127 -5.62 -18.66 3.06
CA LEU A 127 -7.03 -18.27 3.00
C LEU A 127 -7.71 -18.71 4.30
N THR A 128 -8.34 -17.76 4.99
CA THR A 128 -9.29 -18.04 6.07
C THR A 128 -10.70 -17.95 5.49
N TRP A 129 -11.40 -19.10 5.43
CA TRP A 129 -12.73 -19.20 4.84
C TRP A 129 -13.70 -18.20 5.47
N GLY A 130 -14.44 -17.46 4.62
CA GLY A 130 -15.38 -16.43 5.06
C GLY A 130 -14.75 -15.13 5.54
N ALA A 131 -13.45 -15.09 5.84
CA ALA A 131 -12.80 -13.91 6.43
C ALA A 131 -11.89 -13.16 5.45
N GLY A 132 -10.97 -13.84 4.77
CA GLY A 132 -10.00 -13.19 3.88
C GLY A 132 -8.67 -13.92 3.79
N TRP A 133 -7.58 -13.16 3.61
CA TRP A 133 -6.25 -13.71 3.41
C TRP A 133 -5.24 -13.21 4.42
N THR A 134 -4.25 -14.03 4.70
CA THR A 134 -3.17 -13.72 5.63
C THR A 134 -1.82 -14.00 4.98
N LEU A 135 -0.82 -13.24 5.41
CA LEU A 135 0.58 -13.48 5.09
C LEU A 135 1.33 -13.54 6.41
N SER A 136 2.08 -14.61 6.67
CA SER A 136 2.81 -14.73 7.92
C SER A 136 3.90 -13.66 8.03
N SER A 137 4.31 -13.27 9.24
CA SER A 137 5.43 -12.33 9.45
C SER A 137 6.68 -12.69 8.65
N ARG A 138 7.06 -13.98 8.64
CA ARG A 138 8.21 -14.47 7.87
C ARG A 138 8.02 -14.28 6.36
N ASN A 139 6.84 -14.60 5.84
CA ASN A 139 6.56 -14.47 4.41
C ASN A 139 6.46 -13.00 4.00
N ALA A 140 5.86 -12.16 4.84
CA ALA A 140 5.81 -10.71 4.63
C ALA A 140 7.22 -10.11 4.55
N ALA A 141 8.12 -10.46 5.48
CA ALA A 141 9.51 -10.01 5.44
C ALA A 141 10.22 -10.42 4.13
N ALA A 142 10.06 -11.67 3.68
CA ALA A 142 10.67 -12.13 2.43
C ALA A 142 10.15 -11.39 1.19
N VAL A 143 8.85 -11.12 1.13
CA VAL A 143 8.22 -10.37 0.03
C VAL A 143 8.70 -8.91 0.04
N ARG A 144 8.77 -8.27 1.21
CA ARG A 144 9.25 -6.90 1.37
C ARG A 144 10.73 -6.77 1.02
N ALA A 145 11.57 -7.69 1.48
CA ALA A 145 12.98 -7.76 1.14
C ALA A 145 13.21 -7.85 -0.38
N LEU A 146 12.39 -8.64 -1.10
CA LEU A 146 12.47 -8.70 -2.56
C LEU A 146 12.13 -7.37 -3.24
N ALA A 147 11.24 -6.58 -2.65
CA ALA A 147 10.91 -5.22 -3.08
C ALA A 147 11.94 -4.16 -2.63
N GLY A 148 13.02 -4.57 -1.94
CA GLY A 148 14.05 -3.66 -1.44
C GLY A 148 13.63 -2.91 -0.17
N GLU A 149 12.64 -3.42 0.56
CA GLU A 149 12.28 -2.94 1.89
C GLU A 149 12.94 -3.81 2.95
N ALA A 150 13.75 -3.20 3.84
CA ALA A 150 14.38 -3.86 4.99
C ALA A 150 13.46 -3.82 6.21
#